data_AF-A0A256XLZ8-F1
#
_entry.id   AF-A0A256XLZ8-F1
#
_cell.length_a   1.000
_cell.length_b   1.000
_cell.length_c   1.000
_cell.angle_alpha   90.00
_cell.angle_beta   90.00
_cell.angle_gamma   90.00
#
_symmetry.space_group_name_H-M   'P 1'
#
loop_
_entity.id
_entity.type
_entity.pdbx_description
1 polymer ?
#
loop_
_entity_poly.entity_id
_entity_poly.type
_entity_poly.pdbx_seq_one_letter_code
_entity_poly.pdbx_strand_id
1 'polypeptide(L)'
;MRQWQRRGIRGFAVFYVNKDVQVVKIDLLLANIMLSKYKSRSQFKEYIKAFNEMMYYMGEEILEYFYEDVMCYAKSKPVLCRFFYSPENERVVYVMAAAVHTGIIKAIAKRLEKMGWKKKLLIEFTSLRQKTR
;
A
#
# COMPACT_ATOMS: atom_id res chain seq x y z
N MET A 1 22.06 -3.03 8.82
CA MET A 1 21.03 -2.14 8.22
C MET A 1 20.60 -2.69 6.86
N ARG A 2 19.31 -2.82 6.56
CA ARG A 2 18.82 -3.41 5.29
C ARG A 2 18.88 -2.35 4.17
N GLN A 3 19.52 -2.69 3.05
CA GLN A 3 19.88 -1.83 1.90
C GLN A 3 18.72 -1.03 1.24
N TRP A 4 17.46 -1.37 1.53
CA TRP A 4 16.27 -0.75 0.93
C TRP A 4 15.89 0.60 1.55
N GLN A 5 16.42 0.95 2.73
CA GLN A 5 16.07 2.18 3.47
C GLN A 5 16.49 3.49 2.78
N ARG A 6 17.36 3.43 1.76
CA ARG A 6 17.86 4.60 1.02
C ARG A 6 17.21 4.77 -0.38
N ARG A 7 16.26 3.91 -0.75
CA ARG A 7 15.62 3.95 -2.07
C ARG A 7 14.28 4.67 -1.94
N GLY A 8 14.03 5.66 -2.80
CA GLY A 8 12.74 6.32 -2.90
C GLY A 8 11.63 5.38 -3.41
N ILE A 9 10.38 5.77 -3.17
CA ILE A 9 9.18 5.05 -3.61
C ILE A 9 9.21 4.84 -5.12
N ARG A 10 8.99 3.60 -5.57
CA ARG A 10 8.95 3.20 -6.99
C ARG A 10 7.55 2.80 -7.46
N GLY A 11 6.62 2.63 -6.55
CA GLY A 11 5.22 2.44 -6.89
C GLY A 11 4.32 2.80 -5.72
N PHE A 12 3.12 3.26 -6.05
CA PHE A 12 2.09 3.68 -5.12
C PHE A 12 0.70 3.31 -5.65
N ALA A 13 -0.19 2.86 -4.79
CA ALA A 13 -1.59 2.63 -5.14
C ALA A 13 -2.54 3.00 -4.01
N VAL A 14 -3.76 3.39 -4.40
CA VAL A 14 -4.92 3.55 -3.52
C VAL A 14 -6.01 2.60 -3.99
N PHE A 15 -6.56 1.83 -3.07
CA PHE A 15 -7.68 0.93 -3.32
C PHE A 15 -8.86 1.32 -2.44
N TYR A 16 -10.04 1.37 -3.04
CA TYR A 16 -11.30 1.25 -2.33
C TYR A 16 -11.64 -0.24 -2.18
N VAL A 17 -11.91 -0.65 -0.95
CA VAL A 17 -12.05 -2.06 -0.57
C VAL A 17 -13.46 -2.30 -0.04
N ASN A 18 -13.86 -1.57 1.00
CA ASN A 18 -15.12 -1.74 1.72
C ASN A 18 -15.45 -3.21 2.01
N LYS A 19 -14.57 -3.88 2.76
CA LYS A 19 -14.72 -5.29 3.16
C LYS A 19 -14.47 -5.47 4.65
N ASP A 20 -14.98 -6.58 5.18
CA ASP A 20 -14.62 -7.04 6.52
C ASP A 20 -13.10 -7.28 6.64
N VAL A 21 -12.55 -7.03 7.82
CA VAL A 21 -11.10 -7.15 8.11
C VAL A 21 -10.57 -8.55 7.80
N GLN A 22 -11.33 -9.61 8.12
CA GLN A 22 -10.92 -10.98 7.85
C GLN A 22 -10.89 -11.27 6.35
N VAL A 23 -11.86 -10.74 5.59
CA VAL A 23 -11.87 -10.87 4.13
C VAL A 23 -10.66 -10.15 3.52
N VAL A 24 -10.31 -8.96 4.01
CA VAL A 24 -9.09 -8.26 3.59
C VAL A 24 -7.83 -9.08 3.85
N LYS A 25 -7.70 -9.70 5.02
CA LYS A 25 -6.56 -10.56 5.34
C LYS A 25 -6.48 -11.77 4.41
N ILE A 26 -7.61 -12.40 4.09
CA ILE A 26 -7.70 -13.52 3.15
C ILE A 26 -7.29 -13.07 1.74
N ASP A 27 -7.82 -11.95 1.25
CA ASP A 27 -7.47 -11.39 -0.06
C ASP A 27 -5.96 -11.12 -0.19
N LEU A 28 -5.36 -10.50 0.84
CA LEU A 28 -3.92 -10.26 0.87
C LEU A 28 -3.12 -11.57 0.84
N LEU A 29 -3.52 -12.56 1.63
CA LEU A 29 -2.88 -13.88 1.64
C LEU A 29 -2.94 -14.55 0.26
N LEU A 30 -4.12 -14.58 -0.38
CA LEU A 30 -4.31 -15.12 -1.73
C LEU A 30 -3.54 -14.32 -2.79
N ALA A 31 -3.32 -13.02 -2.56
CA ALA A 31 -2.46 -12.19 -3.41
C ALA A 31 -0.95 -12.41 -3.16
N ASN A 32 -0.57 -13.33 -2.26
CA ASN A 32 0.79 -13.59 -1.77
C ASN A 32 1.42 -12.36 -1.07
N ILE A 33 0.61 -11.64 -0.29
CA ILE A 33 1.00 -10.49 0.52
C ILE A 33 0.90 -10.89 1.99
N MET A 34 2.03 -10.99 2.67
CA MET A 34 2.07 -11.36 4.08
C MET A 34 2.13 -10.11 4.96
N LEU A 35 1.28 -10.04 5.98
CA LEU A 35 1.34 -8.99 7.00
C LEU A 35 2.50 -9.27 7.96
N SER A 36 3.33 -8.26 8.21
CA SER A 36 4.36 -8.30 9.25
C SER A 36 3.73 -8.22 10.63
N LYS A 37 4.22 -9.04 11.58
CA LYS A 37 3.89 -8.88 13.01
C LYS A 37 4.52 -7.60 13.62
N TYR A 38 5.51 -7.00 12.96
CA TYR A 38 6.36 -5.96 13.53
C TYR A 38 6.04 -4.56 12.98
N LYS A 39 5.66 -3.63 13.89
CA LYS A 39 5.30 -2.23 13.63
C LYS A 39 6.49 -1.27 13.80
N SER A 40 7.60 -1.46 13.08
CA SER A 40 8.72 -0.51 13.20
C SER A 40 8.42 0.77 12.41
N ARG A 41 7.88 1.79 13.09
CA ARG A 41 7.50 3.10 12.51
C ARG A 41 8.68 3.96 12.02
N SER A 42 9.87 3.82 12.61
CA SER A 42 11.00 4.73 12.36
C SER A 42 11.66 4.55 10.97
N GLN A 43 11.51 3.38 10.35
CA GLN A 43 12.25 3.03 9.12
C GLN A 43 11.58 3.52 7.82
N PHE A 44 10.41 4.18 7.90
CA PHE A 44 9.55 4.43 6.74
C PHE A 44 9.03 5.87 6.62
N LYS A 45 9.78 6.87 7.11
CA LYS A 45 9.38 8.29 7.08
C LYS A 45 8.94 8.76 5.69
N GLU A 46 9.63 8.37 4.62
CA GLU A 46 9.29 8.74 3.24
C GLU A 46 7.93 8.18 2.80
N TYR A 47 7.60 6.96 3.21
CA TYR A 47 6.31 6.34 2.89
C TYR A 47 5.17 7.02 3.64
N ILE A 48 5.38 7.32 4.93
CA ILE A 48 4.40 8.04 5.76
C ILE A 48 4.14 9.43 5.15
N LYS A 49 5.18 10.12 4.66
CA LYS A 49 5.02 11.40 3.96
C LYS A 49 4.13 11.26 2.73
N ALA A 50 4.41 10.28 1.86
CA ALA A 50 3.60 10.04 0.66
C ALA A 50 2.14 9.66 0.99
N PHE A 51 1.90 8.87 2.05
CA PHE A 51 0.55 8.58 2.51
C PHE A 51 -0.17 9.82 3.04
N ASN A 52 0.51 10.66 3.83
CA ASN A 52 -0.08 11.88 4.36
C ASN A 52 -0.41 12.88 3.25
N GLU A 53 0.47 13.03 2.24
CA GLU A 53 0.19 13.84 1.05
C GLU A 53 -1.05 13.31 0.31
N MET A 54 -1.14 11.99 0.07
CA MET A 54 -2.32 11.41 -0.57
C MET A 54 -3.59 11.51 0.27
N MET A 55 -3.51 11.40 1.60
CA MET A 55 -4.66 11.64 2.47
C MET A 55 -5.14 13.09 2.36
N TYR A 56 -4.22 14.06 2.33
CA TYR A 56 -4.56 15.46 2.12
C TYR A 56 -5.28 15.67 0.77
N TYR A 57 -4.81 15.04 -0.30
CA TYR A 57 -5.46 15.12 -1.62
C TYR A 57 -6.84 14.45 -1.67
N MET A 58 -7.04 13.36 -0.92
CA MET A 58 -8.36 12.69 -0.84
C MET A 58 -9.35 13.46 0.03
N GLY A 59 -8.87 14.33 0.92
CA GLY A 59 -9.70 15.21 1.73
C GLY A 59 -10.73 14.45 2.56
N GLU A 60 -11.97 14.96 2.56
CA GLU A 60 -13.07 14.45 3.37
C GLU A 60 -13.41 12.97 3.11
N GLU A 61 -13.07 12.41 1.93
CA GLU A 61 -13.32 11.00 1.60
C GLU A 61 -12.57 10.02 2.53
N ILE A 62 -11.52 10.47 3.23
CA ILE A 62 -10.68 9.56 4.04
C ILE A 62 -10.37 10.06 5.45
N LEU A 63 -10.62 11.34 5.76
CA LEU A 63 -10.23 11.97 7.03
C LEU A 63 -11.02 11.44 8.23
N GLU A 64 -12.23 10.94 8.02
CA GLU A 64 -13.09 10.37 9.08
C GLU A 64 -12.67 8.96 9.52
N TYR A 65 -11.76 8.29 8.78
CA TYR A 65 -11.37 6.92 9.06
C TYR A 65 -10.14 6.83 9.96
N PHE A 66 -10.19 5.92 10.92
CA PHE A 66 -9.01 5.51 11.66
C PHE A 66 -8.07 4.76 10.73
N TYR A 67 -6.76 4.95 10.90
CA TYR A 67 -5.80 4.23 10.07
C TYR A 67 -4.70 3.53 10.86
N GLU A 68 -4.20 2.44 10.28
CA GLU A 68 -3.03 1.72 10.77
C GLU A 68 -2.02 1.51 9.64
N ASP A 69 -0.77 1.87 9.92
CA ASP A 69 0.37 1.55 9.06
C ASP A 69 0.93 0.18 9.39
N VAL A 70 0.98 -0.71 8.41
CA VAL A 70 1.46 -2.08 8.53
C VAL A 70 2.48 -2.36 7.44
N MET A 71 3.60 -2.97 7.83
CA MET A 71 4.57 -3.49 6.88
C MET A 71 4.06 -4.81 6.31
N CYS A 72 4.06 -4.93 5.00
CA CYS A 72 3.65 -6.10 4.26
C CYS A 72 4.81 -6.64 3.42
N TYR A 73 4.72 -7.89 2.99
CA TYR A 73 5.71 -8.52 2.13
C TYR A 73 5.05 -9.20 0.94
N ALA A 74 5.36 -8.72 -0.26
CA ALA A 74 4.98 -9.39 -1.51
C ALA A 74 6.20 -10.13 -2.06
N LYS A 75 6.20 -11.47 -2.03
CA LYS A 75 7.35 -12.31 -2.42
C LYS A 75 8.67 -11.83 -1.78
N SER A 76 8.67 -11.66 -0.45
CA SER A 76 9.81 -11.17 0.35
C SER A 76 10.25 -9.72 0.10
N LYS A 77 9.55 -8.97 -0.77
CA LYS A 77 9.83 -7.55 -1.00
C LYS A 77 8.92 -6.69 -0.10
N PRO A 78 9.48 -5.71 0.63
CA PRO A 78 8.72 -4.87 1.54
C PRO A 78 7.75 -3.97 0.78
N VAL A 79 6.54 -3.85 1.32
CA VAL A 79 5.48 -2.96 0.89
C VAL A 79 4.90 -2.33 2.14
N LEU A 80 4.94 -1.01 2.28
CA LEU A 80 4.19 -0.37 3.36
C LEU A 80 2.74 -0.26 2.93
N CYS A 81 1.82 -0.65 3.80
CA CYS A 81 0.39 -0.47 3.61
C CYS A 81 -0.18 0.42 4.72
N ARG A 82 -1.14 1.28 4.36
CA ARG A 82 -2.01 1.98 5.31
C ARG A 82 -3.42 1.49 5.12
N PHE A 83 -3.99 0.91 6.17
CA PHE A 83 -5.37 0.43 6.21
C PHE A 83 -6.25 1.49 6.86
N PHE A 84 -7.38 1.81 6.25
CA PHE A 84 -8.36 2.76 6.77
C PHE A 84 -9.63 2.02 7.18
N TYR A 85 -10.05 2.21 8.42
CA TYR A 85 -11.14 1.52 9.05
C TYR A 85 -12.32 2.47 9.28
N SER A 86 -13.51 2.02 8.92
CA SER A 86 -14.75 2.73 9.22
C SER A 86 -14.98 2.76 10.74
N PRO A 87 -15.33 3.93 11.32
CA PRO A 87 -15.72 4.01 12.72
C PRO A 87 -17.05 3.32 13.02
N GLU A 88 -17.89 3.07 12.00
CA GLU A 88 -19.27 2.60 12.19
C GLU A 88 -19.41 1.08 12.24
N ASN A 89 -18.56 0.37 11.49
CA ASN A 89 -18.79 -1.06 11.20
C ASN A 89 -17.51 -1.90 11.11
N GLU A 90 -16.38 -1.38 11.62
CA GLU A 90 -15.08 -2.06 11.66
C GLU A 90 -14.55 -2.53 10.28
N ARG A 91 -15.12 -2.08 9.17
CA ARG A 91 -14.70 -2.49 7.82
C ARG A 91 -13.45 -1.74 7.39
N VAL A 92 -12.62 -2.40 6.58
CA VAL A 92 -11.54 -1.74 5.84
C VAL A 92 -12.15 -1.06 4.61
N VAL A 93 -12.16 0.26 4.60
CA VAL A 93 -12.76 1.07 3.53
C VAL A 93 -11.73 1.35 2.45
N TYR A 94 -10.53 1.78 2.84
CA TYR A 94 -9.42 2.07 1.92
C TYR A 94 -8.14 1.35 2.32
N VAL A 95 -7.30 1.11 1.32
CA VAL A 95 -5.91 0.67 1.53
C VAL A 95 -4.99 1.45 0.61
N MET A 96 -3.99 2.11 1.19
CA MET A 96 -2.84 2.63 0.43
C MET A 96 -1.69 1.64 0.49
N ALA A 97 -0.95 1.49 -0.61
CA ALA A 97 0.21 0.62 -0.67
C ALA A 97 1.36 1.29 -1.43
N ALA A 98 2.57 1.20 -0.89
CA ALA A 98 3.75 1.79 -1.48
C ALA A 98 4.95 0.83 -1.41
N ALA A 99 5.74 0.77 -2.48
CA ALA A 99 6.90 -0.11 -2.60
C ALA A 99 8.10 0.59 -3.24
N VAL A 100 9.31 0.18 -2.85
CA VAL A 100 10.59 0.66 -3.42
C VAL A 100 11.09 -0.16 -4.60
N HIS A 101 10.38 -1.22 -4.96
CA HIS A 101 10.69 -2.05 -6.12
C HIS A 101 9.66 -1.80 -7.21
N THR A 102 10.13 -1.46 -8.41
CA THR A 102 9.29 -1.32 -9.60
C THR A 102 8.57 -2.64 -9.93
N GLY A 103 7.34 -2.55 -10.42
CA GLY A 103 6.51 -3.69 -10.82
C GLY A 103 5.78 -4.37 -9.67
N ILE A 104 6.12 -4.09 -8.41
CA ILE A 104 5.49 -4.73 -7.25
C ILE A 104 4.07 -4.23 -7.03
N ILE A 105 3.86 -2.92 -7.03
CA ILE A 105 2.52 -2.37 -6.84
C ILE A 105 1.62 -2.75 -8.02
N LYS A 106 2.12 -2.70 -9.26
CA LYS A 106 1.33 -3.16 -10.42
C LYS A 106 0.94 -4.64 -10.32
N ALA A 107 1.84 -5.50 -9.87
CA ALA A 107 1.54 -6.93 -9.69
C ALA A 107 0.52 -7.18 -8.57
N ILE A 108 0.63 -6.44 -7.46
CA ILE A 108 -0.33 -6.47 -6.34
C ILE A 108 -1.71 -6.00 -6.81
N ALA A 109 -1.77 -4.84 -7.47
CA ALA A 109 -3.01 -4.24 -7.96
C ALA A 109 -3.78 -5.22 -8.86
N LYS A 110 -3.10 -5.83 -9.83
CA LYS A 110 -3.72 -6.81 -10.75
C LYS A 110 -4.35 -8.00 -10.02
N ARG A 111 -3.79 -8.44 -8.89
CA ARG A 111 -4.30 -9.57 -8.11
C ARG A 111 -5.50 -9.16 -7.26
N LEU A 112 -5.39 -8.03 -6.55
CA LEU A 112 -6.45 -7.52 -5.67
C LEU A 112 -7.68 -7.07 -6.47
N GLU A 113 -7.48 -6.51 -7.67
CA GLU A 113 -8.59 -6.15 -8.57
C GLU A 113 -9.45 -7.37 -8.94
N LYS A 114 -8.81 -8.53 -9.17
CA LYS A 114 -9.55 -9.79 -9.44
C LYS A 114 -10.36 -10.28 -8.23
N MET A 115 -10.03 -9.81 -7.04
CA MET A 115 -10.74 -10.11 -5.80
C MET A 115 -11.80 -9.03 -5.50
N GLY A 116 -12.05 -8.10 -6.42
CA GLY A 116 -13.07 -7.06 -6.27
C GLY A 116 -12.60 -5.79 -5.57
N TRP A 117 -11.29 -5.61 -5.36
CA TRP A 117 -10.76 -4.32 -4.88
C TRP A 117 -10.82 -3.30 -6.01
N LYS A 118 -11.36 -2.11 -5.77
CA LYS A 118 -11.44 -1.05 -6.78
C LYS A 118 -10.20 -0.17 -6.71
N LYS A 119 -9.38 -0.18 -7.76
CA LYS A 119 -8.18 0.66 -7.87
C LYS A 119 -8.57 2.12 -8.14
N LYS A 120 -8.34 3.01 -7.18
CA LYS A 120 -8.57 4.45 -7.30
C LYS A 120 -7.38 5.17 -7.92
N LEU A 121 -6.16 4.74 -7.58
CA LEU A 121 -4.92 5.30 -8.10
C LEU A 121 -3.86 4.20 -8.23
N LEU A 122 -3.03 4.29 -9.27
CA LEU A 122 -1.84 3.49 -9.44
C LEU A 122 -0.76 4.30 -10.15
N ILE A 123 0.36 4.49 -9.48
CA ILE A 123 1.54 5.16 -10.00
C ILE A 123 2.71 4.18 -9.92
N GLU A 124 3.45 4.01 -11.01
CA GLU A 124 4.74 3.32 -11.01
C GLU A 124 5.82 4.19 -11.63
N PHE A 125 6.94 4.31 -10.93
CA PHE A 125 8.14 4.97 -11.42
C PHE A 125 9.06 3.92 -12.04
N THR A 126 9.06 3.86 -13.36
CA THR A 126 10.08 3.13 -14.11
C THR A 126 11.31 4.01 -14.26
N SER A 127 12.51 3.52 -13.95
CA SER A 127 13.71 4.21 -14.41
C SER A 127 13.72 4.12 -15.93
N LEU A 128 13.58 5.25 -16.62
CA LEU A 128 14.06 5.35 -17.99
C LEU A 128 15.56 5.12 -17.91
N ARG A 129 16.03 3.89 -18.21
CA ARG A 129 17.41 3.73 -18.63
C ARG A 129 17.49 4.54 -19.92
N GLN A 130 17.95 5.78 -19.84
CA GLN A 130 18.54 6.43 -21.00
C GLN A 130 19.61 5.45 -21.47
N LYS A 131 19.34 4.77 -22.58
CA LYS A 131 20.42 4.17 -23.35
C LYS A 131 21.24 5.36 -23.82
N THR A 132 22.28 5.70 -23.08
CA THR A 132 23.42 6.41 -23.64
C THR A 132 23.89 5.52 -24.78
N ARG A 133 23.52 5.92 -26.00
CA ARG A 133 24.17 5.46 -27.22
C ARG A 133 25.42 6.28 -27.41
#